data_AF-A0A367A3P6-F1
#
_entry.id   AF-A0A367A3P6-F1
#
_cell.length_a   1.000
_cell.length_b   1.000
_cell.length_c   1.000
_cell.angle_alpha   90.00
_cell.angle_beta   90.00
_cell.angle_gamma   90.00
#
_symmetry.space_group_name_H-M   'P 1'
#
loop_
_entity.id
_entity.type
_entity.pdbx_description
1 polymer ?
#
loop_
_entity_poly.entity_id
_entity_poly.type
_entity_poly.pdbx_seq_one_letter_code
_entity_poly.pdbx_strand_id
1 'polypeptide(L)' 'MAEHRGLCADAHLGCPCRGDATRHEERAQEISEARAQSADAVECPECGGPTTPLAIASWGNCRACRTAQSRQTHPLRW' A
#
# COMPACT_ATOMS: atom_id res chain seq x y z
N MET A 1 -15.29 -14.01 -5.04
CA MET A 1 -15.08 -13.26 -6.30
C MET A 1 -14.15 -12.10 -5.98
N ALA A 2 -12.95 -12.04 -6.56
CA ALA A 2 -12.02 -10.93 -6.34
C ALA A 2 -12.35 -9.82 -7.35
N GLU A 3 -13.23 -8.91 -6.95
CA GLU A 3 -13.65 -7.77 -7.75
C GLU A 3 -12.58 -6.68 -7.74
N HIS A 4 -11.47 -6.88 -8.48
CA HIS A 4 -10.50 -5.81 -8.71
C HIS A 4 -10.92 -4.99 -9.92
N ARG A 5 -11.96 -4.17 -9.76
CA ARG A 5 -12.26 -3.08 -10.69
C ARG A 5 -11.51 -1.84 -10.22
N GLY A 6 -10.43 -1.50 -10.92
CA GLY A 6 -9.79 -0.19 -10.81
C GLY A 6 -10.79 0.88 -11.25
N LEU A 7 -11.51 1.45 -10.29
CA LEU A 7 -12.54 2.47 -10.52
C LEU A 7 -11.98 3.89 -10.51
N CYS A 8 -10.77 4.08 -9.97
CA CYS A 8 -10.12 5.37 -9.89
C CYS A 8 -9.24 5.57 -11.15
N ALA A 9 -9.61 6.53 -12.01
CA ALA A 9 -8.97 6.76 -13.32
C ALA A 9 -7.47 7.08 -13.24
N ASP A 10 -7.02 7.62 -12.10
CA ASP A 10 -5.63 8.00 -11.84
C ASP A 10 -4.86 6.96 -10.99
N ALA A 11 -5.55 6.05 -10.30
CA ALA A 11 -4.89 4.99 -9.54
C ALA A 11 -4.80 3.69 -10.34
N HIS A 12 -3.60 3.43 -10.84
CA HIS A 12 -3.22 2.12 -11.35
C HIS A 12 -3.58 1.01 -10.35
N LEU A 13 -4.51 0.15 -10.78
CA LEU A 13 -4.74 -1.23 -10.33
C LEU A 13 -4.66 -1.45 -8.81
N GLY A 14 -5.80 -1.35 -8.12
CA GLY A 14 -5.95 -1.84 -6.75
C GLY A 14 -6.26 -0.79 -5.69
N CYS A 15 -6.64 0.43 -6.07
CA CYS A 15 -7.10 1.42 -5.10
C CYS A 15 -8.36 0.91 -4.36
N PRO A 16 -8.38 0.87 -3.02
CA PRO A 16 -9.54 0.45 -2.24
C PRO A 16 -10.64 1.52 -2.18
N CYS A 17 -10.52 2.61 -2.96
CA CYS A 17 -11.47 3.73 -3.04
C CYS A 17 -12.90 3.29 -3.41
N ARG A 18 -13.06 2.16 -4.12
CA ARG A 18 -14.36 1.69 -4.67
C ARG A 18 -15.11 2.76 -5.50
N GLY A 19 -14.41 3.75 -6.05
CA GLY A 19 -14.99 4.86 -6.82
C GLY A 19 -15.37 6.09 -5.99
N ASP A 20 -15.10 6.11 -4.69
CA ASP A 20 -15.26 7.29 -3.84
C ASP A 20 -14.11 8.27 -4.07
N ALA A 21 -14.44 9.46 -4.61
CA ALA A 21 -13.47 10.49 -4.97
C ALA A 21 -12.79 11.09 -3.72
N THR A 22 -13.55 11.39 -2.67
CA THR A 22 -13.02 11.96 -1.42
C THR A 22 -11.98 11.02 -0.80
N ARG A 23 -12.32 9.74 -0.66
CA ARG A 23 -11.40 8.72 -0.13
C ARG A 23 -10.17 8.53 -1.01
N HIS A 24 -10.32 8.74 -2.31
CA HIS A 24 -9.22 8.66 -3.25
C HIS A 24 -8.28 9.87 -3.11
N GLU A 25 -8.81 11.07 -3.02
CA GLU A 25 -8.06 12.32 -2.82
C GLU A 25 -7.34 12.33 -1.48
N GLU A 26 -8.02 11.93 -0.39
CA GLU A 26 -7.40 11.79 0.94
C GLU A 26 -6.22 10.82 0.88
N ARG A 27 -6.40 9.65 0.25
CA ARG A 27 -5.32 8.66 0.13
C ARG A 27 -4.18 9.14 -0.76
N ALA A 28 -4.49 9.87 -1.83
CA ALA A 28 -3.48 10.44 -2.73
C ALA A 28 -2.65 11.50 -2.01
N GLN A 29 -3.29 12.29 -1.16
CA GLN A 29 -2.65 13.28 -0.30
C GLN A 29 -1.72 12.60 0.71
N GLU A 30 -2.21 11.60 1.46
CA GLU A 30 -1.40 10.81 2.42
C GLU A 30 -0.16 10.20 1.77
N ILE A 31 -0.29 9.61 0.57
CA ILE A 31 0.84 9.02 -0.16
C ILE A 31 1.82 10.10 -0.61
N SER A 32 1.34 11.25 -1.06
CA SER A 32 2.19 12.37 -1.50
C SER A 32 2.99 12.95 -0.34
N GLU A 33 2.38 13.11 0.82
CA GLU A 33 3.04 13.56 2.06
C GLU A 33 4.07 12.53 2.55
N ALA A 34 3.71 11.25 2.57
CA ALA A 34 4.64 10.18 2.92
C ALA A 34 5.82 10.08 1.94
N ARG A 35 5.60 10.42 0.67
CA ARG A 35 6.66 10.51 -0.33
C ARG A 35 7.62 11.67 -0.03
N ALA A 36 7.12 12.82 0.40
CA ALA A 36 7.95 13.94 0.84
C ALA A 36 8.81 13.57 2.08
N GLN A 37 8.32 12.66 2.92
CA GLN A 37 9.01 12.15 4.12
C GLN A 37 9.87 10.90 3.87
N SER A 38 10.11 10.52 2.61
CA SER A 38 10.76 9.23 2.26
C SER A 38 12.21 9.06 2.75
N ALA A 39 12.85 10.12 3.23
CA ALA A 39 14.17 10.05 3.84
C ALA A 39 14.15 9.59 5.30
N ASP A 40 12.99 9.60 5.96
CA ASP A 40 12.85 9.16 7.34
C ASP A 40 12.74 7.63 7.39
N ALA A 41 13.58 7.00 8.21
CA ALA A 41 13.55 5.57 8.44
C ALA A 41 12.65 5.29 9.65
N VAL A 42 11.52 4.62 9.42
CA VAL A 42 10.56 4.23 10.45
C VAL A 42 10.58 2.72 10.66
N GLU A 43 10.02 2.25 11.76
CA GLU A 43 9.92 0.83 12.07
C GLU A 43 8.62 0.23 11.53
N CYS A 44 8.70 -0.99 11.03
CA CYS A 44 7.54 -1.74 10.56
C CYS A 44 6.69 -2.20 11.75
N PRO A 45 5.37 -1.93 11.79
CA PRO A 45 4.52 -2.35 12.90
C PRO A 45 4.40 -3.88 13.03
N GLU A 46 4.61 -4.63 11.95
CA GLU A 46 4.45 -6.09 11.93
C GLU A 46 5.70 -6.84 12.40
N CYS A 47 6.89 -6.32 12.11
CA CYS A 47 8.14 -7.06 12.32
C CYS A 47 9.26 -6.24 12.99
N GLY A 48 9.03 -4.96 13.30
CA GLY A 48 10.04 -4.04 13.86
C GLY A 48 11.20 -3.71 12.91
N GLY A 49 11.17 -4.19 11.67
CA GLY A 49 12.26 -3.97 10.70
C GLY A 49 12.24 -2.55 10.12
N PRO A 50 13.37 -2.05 9.59
CA PRO A 50 13.44 -0.72 8.99
C PRO A 50 12.56 -0.65 7.73
N THR A 51 11.81 0.43 7.61
CA THR A 51 10.94 0.72 6.47
C THR A 51 10.79 2.23 6.27
N THR A 52 10.06 2.63 5.24
CA THR A 52 9.79 4.04 4.95
C THR A 52 8.33 4.39 5.25
N PRO A 53 8.03 5.66 5.60
CA PRO A 53 6.66 6.16 5.73
C PRO A 53 5.82 5.86 4.50
N LEU A 54 6.41 5.97 3.30
CA LEU A 54 5.74 5.62 2.05
C LEU A 54 5.30 4.16 1.99
N ALA A 55 6.11 3.21 2.45
CA ALA A 55 5.73 1.80 2.49
C ALA A 55 4.58 1.55 3.47
N ILE A 56 4.59 2.22 4.63
CA ILE A 56 3.50 2.16 5.60
C ILE A 56 2.21 2.77 5.03
N ALA A 57 2.28 3.98 4.44
CA ALA A 57 1.12 4.62 3.82
C ALA A 57 0.58 3.82 2.62
N SER A 58 1.44 3.13 1.87
CA SER A 58 1.04 2.36 0.69
C SER A 58 0.43 1.00 1.04
N TRP A 59 1.05 0.25 1.96
CA TRP A 59 0.72 -1.17 2.21
C TRP A 59 0.49 -1.52 3.67
N GLY A 60 0.65 -0.57 4.59
CA GLY A 60 0.52 -0.77 6.04
C GLY A 60 1.71 -1.50 6.69
N ASN A 61 2.70 -1.93 5.91
CA ASN A 61 3.83 -2.72 6.40
C ASN A 61 5.06 -2.56 5.50
N CYS A 62 6.18 -3.15 5.93
CA CYS A 62 7.42 -3.16 5.16
C CYS A 62 7.33 -4.12 3.95
N ARG A 63 8.20 -3.91 2.97
CA ARG A 63 8.26 -4.72 1.74
C ARG A 63 8.45 -6.22 2.02
N ALA A 64 9.17 -6.58 3.08
CA ALA A 64 9.36 -7.98 3.48
C ALA A 64 8.04 -8.60 3.96
N CYS A 65 7.32 -7.95 4.88
CA CYS A 65 6.00 -8.38 5.35
C CYS A 65 5.00 -8.48 4.20
N ARG A 66 4.97 -7.49 3.30
CA ARG A 66 4.14 -7.55 2.08
C ARG A 66 4.43 -8.78 1.23
N THR A 67 5.72 -9.10 1.03
CA THR A 67 6.13 -10.26 0.24
C THR A 67 5.69 -11.57 0.92
N ALA A 68 5.86 -11.67 2.24
CA ALA A 68 5.40 -12.81 3.02
C ALA A 68 3.88 -12.99 2.95
N GLN A 69 3.12 -11.89 3.07
CA GLN A 69 1.66 -11.90 2.92
C GLN A 69 1.24 -12.34 1.52
N SER A 70 1.88 -11.81 0.48
CA SER A 70 1.56 -12.17 -0.91
C SER A 70 1.81 -13.64 -1.21
N ARG A 71 2.83 -14.26 -0.61
CA ARG A 71 3.10 -15.70 -0.76
C ARG A 71 2.04 -16.57 -0.10
N GLN A 72 1.42 -16.08 0.98
CA GLN A 72 0.33 -16.75 1.67
C GLN A 72 -0.98 -16.66 0.89
N THR A 73 -1.28 -15.49 0.32
CA THR A 73 -2.52 -15.27 -0.45
C THR A 73 -2.46 -15.75 -1.89
N HIS A 74 -1.27 -15.72 -2.50
CA HIS A 74 -1.01 -16.16 -3.87
C HIS A 74 0.21 -17.08 -3.90
N PRO A 75 0.07 -18.34 -3.46
CA PRO A 75 1.18 -19.28 -3.48
C PRO A 75 1.66 -19.50 -4.91
N LEU A 76 2.99 -19.52 -5.08
CA LEU A 76 3.61 -19.88 -6.36
C LEU A 76 3.21 -21.32 -6.68
N ARG A 77 2.37 -21.49 -7.70
CA ARG A 77 2.01 -22.81 -8.22
C ARG A 77 3.13 -23.23 -9.18
N TRP A 78 3.73 -24.37 -8.90
CA TRP A 78 4.76 -25.05 -9.69
C TRP A 78 4.10 -26.01 -10.67
#